data_AF-A0AAV5QIJ3-F1
#
_entry.id   AF-A0AAV5QIJ3-F1
#
_cell.length_a   1.000
_cell.length_b   1.000
_cell.length_c   1.000
_cell.angle_alpha   90.00
_cell.angle_beta   90.00
_cell.angle_gamma   90.00
#
_symmetry.space_group_name_H-M   'P 1'
#
loop_
_entity.id
_entity.type
_entity.pdbx_description
1 polymer ?
#
loop_
_entity_poly.entity_id
_entity_poly.type
_entity_poly.pdbx_seq_one_letter_code
_entity_poly.pdbx_strand_id
1 'polypeptide(L)' 'MPSFLYFQSITNYKMCMPATCNTCDKTTWKGCGLHVPYAMDSIPKSQWCTCKSADGSLSEYPPKLGTGIAG' A
#
# COMPACT_ATOMS: atom_id res chain seq x y z
N MET A 1 12.18 -7.42 -28.62
CA MET A 1 11.62 -6.26 -27.89
C MET A 1 10.36 -6.74 -27.21
N PRO A 2 10.37 -6.99 -25.88
CA PRO A 2 9.17 -7.50 -25.22
C PRO A 2 8.13 -6.39 -25.26
N SER A 3 7.03 -6.70 -25.93
CA SER A 3 5.89 -5.82 -26.15
C SER A 3 5.40 -5.22 -24.83
N PHE A 4 5.23 -3.91 -24.81
CA PHE A 4 4.67 -3.09 -23.70
C PHE A 4 3.33 -3.59 -23.14
N LEU A 5 2.71 -4.59 -23.76
CA LEU A 5 1.45 -5.22 -23.35
C LEU A 5 1.63 -6.32 -22.28
N TYR A 6 2.85 -6.79 -22.00
CA TYR A 6 3.09 -7.74 -20.90
C TYR A 6 3.04 -7.08 -19.51
N PHE A 7 3.07 -5.76 -19.43
CA PHE A 7 2.99 -5.04 -18.16
C PHE A 7 1.55 -4.76 -17.69
N GLN A 8 0.55 -4.95 -18.55
CA GLN A 8 -0.85 -4.67 -18.22
C GLN A 8 -1.64 -5.89 -17.70
N SER A 9 -1.07 -7.11 -17.72
CA SER A 9 -1.72 -8.33 -17.22
C SER A 9 -1.47 -8.66 -15.73
N ILE A 10 -0.76 -7.83 -14.98
CA ILE A 10 -0.70 -7.91 -13.50
C ILE A 10 -1.87 -7.21 -12.81
N THR A 11 -2.91 -6.81 -13.56
CA THR A 11 -4.08 -6.07 -13.07
C THR A 11 -5.17 -6.94 -12.43
N ASN A 12 -4.88 -8.16 -11.96
CA ASN A 12 -5.78 -8.82 -11.00
C ASN A 12 -5.51 -8.33 -9.57
N TYR A 13 -5.99 -7.11 -9.39
CA TYR A 13 -6.31 -6.36 -8.19
C TYR A 13 -7.16 -7.14 -7.16
N LYS A 14 -6.67 -8.25 -6.60
CA LYS A 14 -7.41 -8.99 -5.54
C LYS A 14 -6.62 -9.27 -4.26
N MET A 15 -5.30 -9.14 -4.29
CA MET A 15 -4.45 -9.48 -3.15
C MET A 15 -3.95 -8.20 -2.49
N CYS A 16 -4.17 -8.03 -1.18
CA CYS A 16 -3.48 -6.96 -0.47
C CYS A 16 -2.02 -7.37 -0.32
N MET A 17 -1.12 -6.48 -0.69
CA MET A 17 0.31 -6.72 -0.62
C MET A 17 1.01 -5.49 -0.03
N PRO A 18 2.15 -5.69 0.65
CA PRO A 18 3.00 -4.59 1.05
C PRO A 18 3.56 -3.86 -0.18
N ALA A 19 3.72 -2.55 -0.06
CA ALA A 19 4.22 -1.67 -1.10
C ALA A 19 4.89 -0.45 -0.46
N THR A 20 5.92 0.11 -1.10
CA THR A 20 6.60 1.29 -0.57
C THR A 20 5.79 2.55 -0.87
N CYS A 21 5.69 3.44 0.12
CA CYS A 21 5.09 4.75 -0.04
C CYS A 21 6.10 5.70 -0.70
N ASN A 22 5.74 6.30 -1.83
CA ASN A 22 6.59 7.29 -2.52
C ASN A 22 6.71 8.63 -1.77
N THR A 23 5.95 8.82 -0.70
CA THR A 23 5.87 10.08 0.05
C THR A 23 6.77 10.08 1.28
N CYS A 24 6.85 8.94 1.98
CA CYS A 24 7.62 8.82 3.22
C CYS A 24 8.66 7.70 3.18
N ASP A 25 8.82 7.02 2.04
CA ASP A 25 9.73 5.88 1.80
C ASP A 25 9.54 4.67 2.74
N LYS A 26 8.47 4.69 3.54
CA LYS A 26 8.08 3.60 4.45
C LYS A 26 7.15 2.62 3.76
N THR A 27 6.99 1.44 4.37
CA THR A 27 6.12 0.40 3.83
C THR A 27 4.65 0.68 4.18
N THR A 28 3.82 0.66 3.16
CA THR A 28 2.36 0.66 3.24
C THR A 28 1.80 -0.57 2.54
N TRP A 29 0.49 -0.68 2.35
CA TRP A 29 -0.16 -1.74 1.61
C TRP A 29 -0.93 -1.19 0.41
N LYS A 30 -1.14 -2.03 -0.60
CA LYS A 30 -2.04 -1.78 -1.72
C LYS A 30 -2.96 -2.98 -1.92
N GLY A 31 -4.20 -2.75 -2.35
CA GLY A 31 -5.17 -3.81 -2.62
C GLY A 31 -6.60 -3.44 -2.22
N CYS A 32 -7.38 -4.47 -1.84
CA CYS A 32 -8.80 -4.40 -1.51
C CYS A 32 -9.11 -4.04 -0.04
N GLY A 33 -8.11 -4.04 0.85
CA GLY A 33 -8.28 -3.67 2.26
C GLY A 33 -8.68 -4.80 3.22
N LEU A 34 -9.04 -5.98 2.69
CA LEU A 34 -9.44 -7.13 3.52
C LEU A 34 -8.25 -7.93 4.09
N HIS A 35 -7.08 -7.83 3.46
CA HIS A 35 -5.88 -8.60 3.85
C HIS A 35 -4.76 -7.69 4.37
N VAL A 36 -5.09 -6.49 4.86
CA VAL A 36 -4.10 -5.55 5.43
C VAL A 36 -3.31 -6.13 6.60
N PRO A 37 -3.95 -6.84 7.58
CA PRO A 37 -3.21 -7.46 8.67
C PRO A 37 -2.14 -8.42 8.16
N TYR A 38 -2.50 -9.29 7.21
CA TYR A 38 -1.57 -10.25 6.61
C TYR A 38 -0.48 -9.58 5.78
N ALA A 39 -0.83 -8.51 5.05
CA ALA A 39 0.14 -7.76 4.25
C ALA A 39 1.19 -7.05 5.13
N MET A 40 0.81 -6.61 6.34
CA MET A 40 1.66 -5.90 7.28
C MET A 40 2.28 -6.79 8.38
N ASP A 41 1.87 -8.04 8.51
CA ASP A 41 2.28 -8.95 9.59
C ASP A 41 3.80 -9.15 9.66
N SER A 42 4.44 -9.29 8.49
CA SER A 42 5.89 -9.45 8.39
C SER A 42 6.70 -8.15 8.52
N ILE A 43 6.03 -7.00 8.69
CA ILE A 43 6.68 -5.69 8.69
C ILE A 43 6.57 -5.09 10.09
N PRO A 44 7.69 -4.69 10.72
CA PRO A 44 7.65 -4.05 12.03
C PRO A 44 6.96 -2.68 11.94
N LYS A 45 6.20 -2.31 12.98
CA LYS A 45 5.47 -1.03 13.06
C LYS A 45 6.35 0.20 12.81
N SER A 46 7.65 0.13 13.10
CA SER A 46 8.62 1.22 12.83
C SER A 46 8.79 1.53 11.33
N GLN A 47 8.58 0.53 10.47
CA GLN A 47 8.65 0.65 9.02
C GLN A 47 7.29 0.94 8.37
N TRP A 48 6.20 1.03 9.15
CA TRP A 48 4.89 1.34 8.61
C TRP A 48 4.79 2.81 8.23
N CYS A 49 4.13 3.07 7.11
CA CYS A 49 3.86 4.40 6.61
C CYS A 49 3.14 5.25 7.67
N THR A 50 3.67 6.45 7.91
CA THR A 50 3.14 7.41 8.88
C THR A 50 2.36 8.54 8.21
N CYS A 51 2.05 8.42 6.91
CA CYS A 51 1.26 9.41 6.19
C CYS A 51 -0.18 9.45 6.71
N LYS A 52 -0.82 10.61 6.57
CA LYS A 52 -2.22 10.80 6.94
C LYS A 52 -3.12 10.34 5.79
N SER A 53 -4.17 9.59 6.07
CA SER A 53 -5.20 9.27 5.08
C SER A 53 -5.90 10.55 4.62
N ALA A 54 -6.07 10.76 3.30
CA ALA A 54 -6.85 11.87 2.76
C ALA A 54 -8.31 11.87 3.27
N ASP A 55 -8.84 10.68 3.52
CA ASP A 55 -10.21 10.47 4.00
C ASP A 55 -10.37 10.72 5.51
N GLY A 56 -9.28 11.06 6.23
CA GLY A 56 -9.31 11.24 7.68
C GLY A 56 -9.60 9.96 8.49
N SER A 57 -9.69 8.79 7.83
CA SER A 57 -9.87 7.52 8.52
C SER A 57 -8.59 7.14 9.26
N LEU A 58 -8.67 7.17 10.59
CA LEU A 58 -7.65 6.66 11.50
C LEU A 58 -7.87 5.15 11.67
N SER A 59 -7.39 4.36 10.72
CA SER A 59 -7.24 2.92 10.92
C SER A 59 -5.94 2.65 11.70
N GLU A 60 -5.92 1.58 12.53
CA GLU A 60 -4.70 1.08 13.19
C GLU A 60 -3.56 0.79 12.18
N TYR A 61 -3.94 0.49 10.93
CA TYR A 61 -3.02 0.26 9.83
C TYR A 61 -2.82 1.52 8.98
N PRO A 62 -1.64 1.66 8.33
CA PRO A 62 -1.32 2.81 7.48
C PRO A 62 -2.32 3.00 6.33
N PRO A 63 -2.41 4.19 5.72
CA PRO A 63 -3.28 4.42 4.56
C PRO A 63 -2.84 3.62 3.35
N LYS A 64 -3.79 3.17 2.54
CA LYS A 64 -3.51 2.52 1.25
C LYS A 64 -2.58 3.38 0.37
N LEU A 65 -1.67 2.75 -0.34
CA LEU A 65 -0.80 3.43 -1.31
C LEU A 65 -1.65 4.24 -2.30
N GLY A 66 -1.39 5.55 -2.37
CA GLY A 66 -2.11 6.50 -3.23
C GLY A 66 -3.25 7.26 -2.56
N THR A 67 -3.66 6.92 -1.33
CA THR A 67 -4.64 7.70 -0.55
C THR A 67 -4.01 8.47 0.62
N GLY A 68 -2.72 8.24 0.89
CA GLY A 68 -1.97 9.03 1.88
C GLY A 68 -1.56 10.39 1.32
N ILE A 69 -1.79 11.45 2.08
CA ILE A 69 -1.23 12.78 1.83
C ILE A 69 0.03 12.97 2.69
N ALA A 70 1.06 13.59 2.10
CA ALA A 70 2.21 14.08 2.86
C ALA A 70 1.68 15.11 3.86
N GLY A 71 1.94 14.88 5.15
CA GLY A 71 1.70 15.89 6.19
C GLY A 71 2.76 16.98 6.12
#